data_AF-T1AME8-F1
#
_entry.id   AF-T1AME8-F1
#
_cell.length_a   1.000
_cell.length_b   1.000
_cell.length_c   1.000
_cell.angle_alpha   90.00
_cell.angle_beta   90.00
_cell.angle_gamma   90.00
#
_symmetry.space_group_name_H-M   'P 1'
#
loop_
_entity.id
_entity.type
_entity.pdbx_description
1 polymer ?
#
loop_
_entity_poly.entity_id
_entity_poly.type
_entity_poly.pdbx_seq_one_letter_code
_entity_poly.pdbx_strand_id
1 'polypeptide(L)'
;EFSMIVVVRDAMTDFTLYSEKCHSESFASVKEILLKVKERFGTPSGSISDMRAGILKALADVFPGMPIRICLLHFLRDLGKDLLYDLHISLGNEINKREVKSPLKSILRSIPAYNQATLYEIEQGFCSGRESMEIMAIRKILEPLLTVNGSSGYGFPFSLNHWNFYLSCKEAGKRLSDLSGKISGTKSRKLLNSVEYQINRIIKDREIVETANKLSDVNMLFRNIRTAFRMPEKGSLSDDIKDDDFIREQCDV
;
A
#
# COMPACT_ATOMS: atom_id res chain seq x y z
N GLU A 1 -8.29 2.81 21.40
CA GLU A 1 -7.23 2.93 22.42
C GLU A 1 -5.88 2.78 21.75
N PHE A 2 -4.93 3.67 22.07
CA PHE A 2 -3.55 3.51 21.64
C PHE A 2 -2.87 2.54 22.61
N SER A 3 -2.23 1.49 22.09
CA SER A 3 -1.45 0.55 22.89
C SER A 3 -0.11 0.30 22.20
N MET A 4 0.97 0.62 22.89
CA MET A 4 2.32 0.17 22.53
C MET A 4 2.49 -1.26 23.06
N ILE A 5 3.32 -2.08 22.42
CA ILE A 5 3.70 -3.39 22.96
C ILE A 5 5.19 -3.38 23.23
N VAL A 6 5.58 -3.77 24.44
CA VAL A 6 6.98 -4.07 24.77
C VAL A 6 7.18 -5.56 24.53
N VAL A 7 8.11 -5.91 23.66
CA VAL A 7 8.48 -7.30 23.36
C VAL A 7 9.94 -7.50 23.72
N VAL A 8 10.23 -8.56 24.47
CA VAL A 8 11.58 -9.02 24.77
C VAL A 8 11.81 -10.30 23.99
N ARG A 9 12.91 -10.36 23.25
CA ARG A 9 13.27 -11.52 22.44
C ARG A 9 14.65 -12.02 22.82
N ASP A 10 14.81 -13.32 22.74
CA ASP A 10 16.13 -13.93 22.75
C ASP A 10 16.87 -13.56 21.46
N ALA A 11 18.10 -13.08 21.59
CA ALA A 11 18.85 -12.55 20.46
C ALA A 11 19.37 -13.63 19.50
N MET A 12 19.44 -14.89 19.94
CA MET A 12 19.98 -16.00 19.16
C MET A 12 18.89 -16.75 18.39
N THR A 13 17.74 -16.95 19.03
CA THR A 13 16.63 -17.77 18.51
C THR A 13 15.43 -16.96 18.02
N ASP A 14 15.40 -15.64 18.27
CA ASP A 14 14.26 -14.75 18.04
C ASP A 14 12.99 -15.15 18.83
N PHE A 15 13.11 -16.08 19.78
CA PHE A 15 12.00 -16.51 20.61
C PHE A 15 11.53 -15.37 21.52
N THR A 16 10.22 -15.18 21.60
CA THR A 16 9.64 -14.12 22.46
C THR A 16 9.65 -14.58 23.91
N LEU A 17 10.49 -13.95 24.73
CA LEU A 17 10.62 -14.22 26.17
C LEU A 17 9.53 -13.51 26.99
N TYR A 18 9.08 -12.35 26.50
CA TYR A 18 8.11 -11.51 27.19
C TYR A 18 7.36 -10.62 26.21
N SER A 19 6.07 -10.41 26.46
CA SER A 19 5.29 -9.37 25.78
C SER A 19 4.28 -8.76 26.73
N GLU A 20 4.23 -7.43 26.80
CA GLU A 20 3.26 -6.71 27.61
C GLU A 20 2.72 -5.51 26.84
N LYS A 21 1.39 -5.33 26.90
CA LYS A 21 0.73 -4.13 26.37
C LYS A 21 1.00 -2.98 27.32
N CYS A 22 1.47 -1.87 26.76
CA CYS A 22 1.68 -0.62 27.46
C CYS A 22 0.60 0.38 27.02
N HIS A 23 -0.22 0.82 27.96
CA HIS A 23 -1.33 1.73 27.71
C HIS A 23 -0.89 3.21 27.55
N SER A 24 0.39 3.51 27.74
CA SER A 24 0.94 4.86 27.63
C SER A 24 2.43 4.85 27.35
N GLU A 25 2.90 5.69 26.43
CA GLU A 25 4.34 5.89 26.15
C GLU A 25 5.04 6.80 27.18
N SER A 26 4.38 7.10 28.30
CA SER A 26 4.95 7.90 29.36
C SER A 26 6.15 7.21 30.01
N PHE A 27 7.07 8.00 30.55
CA PHE A 27 8.21 7.48 31.30
C PHE A 27 7.81 6.50 32.39
N ALA A 28 6.78 6.83 33.20
CA ALA A 28 6.36 6.01 34.32
C ALA A 28 5.81 4.64 33.87
N SER A 29 4.92 4.64 32.87
CA SER A 29 4.30 3.42 32.33
C SER A 29 5.33 2.50 31.68
N VAL A 30 6.25 3.06 30.89
CA VAL A 30 7.29 2.26 30.24
C VAL A 30 8.29 1.73 31.26
N LYS A 31 8.71 2.56 32.22
CA LYS A 31 9.65 2.17 33.30
C LYS A 31 9.12 0.99 34.11
N GLU A 32 7.83 0.98 34.45
CA GLU A 32 7.22 -0.13 35.19
C GLU A 32 7.41 -1.48 34.46
N ILE A 33 7.13 -1.52 33.16
CA ILE A 33 7.31 -2.73 32.34
C ILE A 33 8.79 -3.11 32.25
N LEU A 34 9.68 -2.15 32.01
CA LEU A 34 11.12 -2.41 31.90
C LEU A 34 11.72 -2.93 33.21
N LEU A 35 11.21 -2.51 34.37
CA LEU A 35 11.63 -3.06 35.67
C LEU A 35 11.25 -4.54 35.80
N LYS A 36 10.04 -4.94 35.37
CA LYS A 36 9.64 -6.36 35.30
C LYS A 36 10.57 -7.16 34.40
N VAL A 37 10.94 -6.60 33.24
CA VAL A 37 11.91 -7.21 32.31
C VAL A 37 13.28 -7.37 32.98
N LYS A 38 13.77 -6.34 33.66
CA LYS A 38 15.06 -6.35 34.35
C LYS A 38 15.12 -7.40 35.45
N GLU A 39 14.06 -7.51 36.24
CA GLU A 39 13.95 -8.51 37.31
C GLU A 39 13.98 -9.94 36.78
N ARG A 40 13.29 -10.20 35.65
CA ARG A 40 13.16 -11.56 35.10
C ARG A 40 14.34 -12.00 34.22
N PHE A 41 14.90 -11.08 33.44
CA PHE A 41 15.84 -11.41 32.37
C PHE A 41 17.17 -10.66 32.47
N GLY A 42 17.32 -9.75 33.44
CA GLY A 42 18.51 -8.92 33.57
C GLY A 42 18.56 -7.79 32.53
N THR A 43 19.77 -7.35 32.18
CA THR A 43 19.99 -6.26 31.22
C THR A 43 20.09 -6.82 29.80
N PRO A 44 19.22 -6.39 28.87
CA PRO A 44 19.33 -6.79 27.47
C PRO A 44 20.64 -6.34 26.82
N SER A 45 21.04 -6.99 25.73
CA SER A 45 22.19 -6.58 24.91
C SER A 45 21.94 -5.28 24.13
N GLY A 46 20.67 -4.91 23.94
CA GLY A 46 20.26 -3.66 23.30
C GLY A 46 18.74 -3.57 23.17
N SER A 47 18.26 -2.42 22.71
CA SER A 47 16.84 -2.21 22.41
C SER A 47 16.63 -1.58 21.03
N ILE A 48 15.43 -1.78 20.48
CA ILE A 48 14.93 -1.08 19.31
C ILE A 48 13.65 -0.36 19.74
N SER A 49 13.60 0.97 19.59
CA SER A 49 12.42 1.75 20.01
C SER A 49 12.14 2.93 19.10
N ASP A 50 10.93 3.48 19.19
CA ASP A 50 10.67 4.84 18.71
C ASP A 50 11.49 5.87 19.53
N MET A 51 11.63 7.09 19.00
CA MET A 51 12.35 8.21 19.60
C MET A 51 11.54 9.01 20.62
N ARG A 52 10.43 8.46 21.13
CA ARG A 52 9.58 9.13 22.12
C ARG A 52 10.38 9.36 23.41
N ALA A 53 10.36 10.60 23.90
CA ALA A 53 11.16 11.01 25.05
C ALA A 53 10.88 10.15 26.31
N GLY A 54 9.63 9.74 26.53
CA GLY A 54 9.26 8.87 27.65
C GLY A 54 9.92 7.48 27.57
N ILE A 55 9.93 6.88 26.37
CA ILE A 55 10.57 5.58 26.11
C ILE A 55 12.09 5.67 26.30
N LEU A 56 12.73 6.65 25.66
CA LEU A 56 14.18 6.84 25.74
C LEU A 56 14.64 7.10 27.18
N LYS A 57 13.90 7.92 27.92
CA LYS A 57 14.19 8.21 29.34
C LYS A 57 14.04 6.96 30.20
N ALA A 58 13.01 6.13 29.97
CA ALA A 58 12.78 4.91 30.73
C ALA A 58 13.87 3.87 30.46
N LEU A 59 14.28 3.69 29.19
CA LEU A 59 15.38 2.81 28.82
C LEU A 59 16.70 3.25 29.48
N ALA A 60 17.04 4.55 29.42
CA ALA A 60 18.27 5.07 30.02
C ALA A 60 18.30 4.95 31.55
N ASP A 61 17.15 5.10 32.21
CA ASP A 61 17.00 4.97 33.66
C ASP A 61 17.10 3.51 34.13
N VAL A 62 16.42 2.58 33.45
CA VAL A 62 16.37 1.17 33.86
C VAL A 62 17.62 0.40 33.43
N PHE A 63 18.15 0.70 32.23
CA PHE A 63 19.29 0.02 31.61
C PHE A 63 20.39 1.03 31.21
N PRO A 64 21.07 1.65 32.19
CA PRO A 64 22.11 2.64 31.91
C PRO A 64 23.25 2.03 31.09
N GLY A 65 23.66 2.71 30.02
CA GLY A 65 24.75 2.27 29.13
C GLY A 65 24.35 1.23 28.07
N MET A 66 23.11 0.74 28.09
CA MET A 66 22.62 -0.19 27.07
C MET A 66 22.47 0.53 25.71
N PRO A 67 22.94 -0.06 24.59
CA PRO A 67 22.74 0.49 23.26
C PRO A 67 21.24 0.55 22.89
N ILE A 68 20.79 1.71 22.41
CA ILE A 68 19.42 1.92 21.91
C ILE A 68 19.50 2.21 20.41
N ARG A 69 18.80 1.41 19.60
CA ARG A 69 18.64 1.65 18.16
C ARG A 69 17.26 2.22 17.89
N ILE A 70 17.19 3.16 16.96
CA ILE A 70 15.92 3.72 16.51
C ILE A 70 15.21 2.69 15.63
N CYS A 71 13.90 2.53 15.83
CA CYS A 71 13.05 1.76 14.95
C CYS A 71 12.94 2.46 13.59
N LEU A 72 13.69 1.96 12.60
CA LEU A 72 13.76 2.55 11.26
C LEU A 72 12.39 2.57 10.55
N LEU A 73 11.51 1.62 10.87
CA LEU A 73 10.13 1.59 10.34
C LEU A 73 9.33 2.83 10.79
N HIS A 74 9.34 3.12 12.09
CA HIS A 74 8.63 4.28 12.64
C HIS A 74 9.25 5.59 12.18
N PHE A 75 10.58 5.66 12.18
CA PHE A 75 11.31 6.81 11.64
C PHE A 75 10.92 7.10 10.19
N LEU A 76 10.95 6.10 9.31
CA LEU A 76 10.55 6.25 7.91
C LEU A 76 9.07 6.58 7.76
N ARG A 77 8.20 5.99 8.59
CA ARG A 77 6.77 6.29 8.56
C ARG A 77 6.51 7.76 8.87
N ASP A 78 7.17 8.30 9.89
CA ASP A 78 6.93 9.69 10.30
C ASP A 78 7.61 10.67 9.35
N LEU A 79 8.84 10.39 8.90
CA LEU A 79 9.49 11.15 7.83
C LEU A 79 8.65 11.16 6.54
N GLY A 80 8.12 10.01 6.14
CA GLY A 80 7.29 9.92 4.93
C GLY A 80 5.97 10.67 5.07
N LYS A 81 5.38 10.74 6.27
CA LYS A 81 4.22 11.62 6.51
C LYS A 81 4.61 13.07 6.31
N ASP A 82 5.69 13.52 6.95
CA ASP A 82 6.14 14.91 6.86
C ASP A 82 6.45 15.33 5.41
N LEU A 83 7.01 14.41 4.61
CA LEU A 83 7.36 14.67 3.22
C LEU A 83 6.16 14.58 2.25
N LEU A 84 5.25 13.62 2.44
CA LEU A 84 4.31 13.20 1.39
C LEU A 84 2.85 13.52 1.70
N TYR A 85 2.49 13.83 2.95
CA TYR A 85 1.09 13.88 3.39
C TYR A 85 0.26 14.90 2.61
N ASP A 86 0.70 16.15 2.58
CA ASP A 86 -0.08 17.23 1.94
C ASP A 86 -0.31 16.96 0.45
N LEU A 87 0.73 16.50 -0.25
CA LEU A 87 0.65 16.14 -1.67
C LEU A 87 -0.23 14.91 -1.90
N HIS A 88 -0.16 13.91 -1.03
CA HIS A 88 -0.98 12.70 -1.13
C HIS A 88 -2.47 13.00 -0.93
N ILE A 89 -2.80 13.81 0.09
CA ILE A 89 -4.17 14.25 0.36
C ILE A 89 -4.69 15.17 -0.74
N SER A 90 -3.89 16.15 -1.18
CA SER A 90 -4.25 17.05 -2.28
C SER A 90 -4.57 16.28 -3.56
N LEU A 91 -3.71 15.33 -3.96
CA LEU A 91 -3.95 14.49 -5.13
C LEU A 91 -5.23 13.65 -4.98
N GLY A 92 -5.43 13.06 -3.79
CA GLY A 92 -6.65 12.29 -3.49
C GLY A 92 -7.91 13.13 -3.64
N ASN A 93 -7.91 14.34 -3.10
CA ASN A 93 -9.02 15.28 -3.20
C ASN A 93 -9.31 15.67 -4.64
N GLU A 94 -8.29 16.00 -5.44
CA GLU A 94 -8.49 16.36 -6.84
C GLU A 94 -9.05 15.21 -7.68
N ILE A 95 -8.53 13.99 -7.49
CA ILE A 95 -9.07 12.80 -8.16
C ILE A 95 -10.52 12.54 -7.75
N ASN A 96 -10.84 12.66 -6.46
CA ASN A 96 -12.17 12.41 -5.94
C ASN A 96 -13.21 13.41 -6.47
N LYS A 97 -12.82 14.70 -6.62
CA LYS A 97 -13.66 15.75 -7.24
C LYS A 97 -14.09 15.43 -8.67
N ARG A 98 -13.30 14.65 -9.42
CA ARG A 98 -13.67 14.24 -10.78
C ARG A 98 -14.67 13.08 -10.79
N GLU A 99 -14.91 12.41 -9.67
CA GLU A 99 -15.92 11.35 -9.51
C GLU A 99 -15.82 10.21 -10.54
N VAL A 100 -14.63 9.97 -11.11
CA VAL A 100 -14.45 9.06 -12.27
C VAL A 100 -14.65 7.58 -11.94
N LYS A 101 -14.48 7.19 -10.66
CA LYS A 101 -14.54 5.79 -10.23
C LYS A 101 -15.93 5.18 -10.41
N SER A 102 -16.99 5.94 -10.12
CA SER A 102 -18.37 5.44 -10.24
C SER A 102 -18.78 5.21 -11.71
N PRO A 103 -18.58 6.17 -12.63
CA PRO A 103 -18.75 5.95 -14.07
C PRO A 103 -17.94 4.79 -14.62
N LEU A 104 -16.65 4.68 -14.28
CA LEU A 104 -15.80 3.56 -14.73
C LEU A 104 -16.33 2.21 -14.24
N LYS A 105 -16.79 2.11 -12.99
CA LYS A 105 -17.45 0.90 -12.45
C LYS A 105 -18.74 0.57 -13.19
N SER A 106 -19.55 1.60 -13.50
CA SER A 106 -20.79 1.42 -14.26
C SER A 106 -20.51 0.91 -15.68
N ILE A 107 -19.53 1.51 -16.36
CA ILE A 107 -19.06 1.05 -17.67
C ILE A 107 -18.60 -0.41 -17.58
N LEU A 108 -17.74 -0.77 -16.62
CA LEU A 108 -17.25 -2.14 -16.47
C LEU A 108 -18.39 -3.16 -16.27
N ARG A 109 -19.42 -2.81 -15.48
CA ARG A 109 -20.59 -3.68 -15.25
C ARG A 109 -21.46 -3.85 -16.49
N SER A 110 -21.48 -2.86 -17.39
CA SER A 110 -22.19 -2.95 -18.66
C SER A 110 -21.50 -3.87 -19.68
N ILE A 111 -20.22 -4.15 -19.48
CA ILE A 111 -19.45 -5.06 -20.33
C ILE A 111 -19.73 -6.50 -19.90
N PRO A 112 -20.04 -7.43 -20.83
CA PRO A 112 -20.17 -8.84 -20.51
C PRO A 112 -18.92 -9.42 -19.84
N ALA A 113 -19.07 -10.50 -19.09
CA ALA A 113 -17.94 -11.29 -18.62
C ALA A 113 -17.16 -11.88 -19.81
N TYR A 114 -15.93 -12.34 -19.58
CA TYR A 114 -15.16 -13.02 -20.60
C TYR A 114 -15.92 -14.26 -21.10
N ASN A 115 -16.00 -14.40 -22.42
CA ASN A 115 -16.54 -15.58 -23.09
C ASN A 115 -15.36 -16.51 -23.40
N GLN A 116 -15.38 -17.70 -22.79
CA GLN A 116 -14.29 -18.67 -22.91
C GLN A 116 -14.07 -19.17 -24.34
N ALA A 117 -15.13 -19.29 -25.16
CA ALA A 117 -15.01 -19.69 -26.55
C ALA A 117 -14.25 -18.63 -27.35
N THR A 118 -14.56 -17.34 -27.15
CA THR A 118 -13.81 -16.25 -27.80
C THR A 118 -12.36 -16.22 -27.35
N LEU A 119 -12.07 -16.45 -26.06
CA LEU A 119 -10.68 -16.54 -25.58
C LEU A 119 -9.92 -17.69 -26.23
N TYR A 120 -10.55 -18.86 -26.33
CA TYR A 120 -9.96 -20.02 -26.99
C TYR A 120 -9.67 -19.76 -28.47
N GLU A 121 -10.61 -19.16 -29.22
CA GLU A 121 -10.36 -18.79 -30.62
C GLU A 121 -9.15 -17.86 -30.76
N ILE A 122 -9.06 -16.83 -29.89
CA ILE A 122 -7.93 -15.88 -29.88
C ILE A 122 -6.60 -16.61 -29.64
N GLU A 123 -6.57 -17.56 -28.72
CA GLU A 123 -5.38 -18.41 -28.46
C GLU A 123 -5.00 -19.26 -29.68
N GLN A 124 -5.99 -19.73 -30.44
CA GLN A 124 -5.78 -20.45 -31.70
C GLN A 124 -5.47 -19.52 -32.90
N GLY A 125 -5.37 -18.21 -32.67
CA GLY A 125 -4.97 -17.24 -33.70
C GLY A 125 -6.09 -16.76 -34.61
N PHE A 126 -7.36 -17.00 -34.28
CA PHE A 126 -8.50 -16.48 -35.04
C PHE A 126 -9.61 -15.91 -34.12
N CYS A 127 -10.61 -15.24 -34.68
CA CYS A 127 -11.75 -14.75 -33.89
C CYS A 127 -12.98 -14.60 -34.78
N SER A 128 -14.04 -15.34 -34.47
CA SER A 128 -15.31 -15.27 -35.19
C SER A 128 -16.12 -14.01 -34.85
N GLY A 129 -15.96 -13.48 -33.63
CA GLY A 129 -16.67 -12.31 -33.11
C GLY A 129 -15.77 -11.10 -32.86
N ARG A 130 -15.38 -10.37 -33.91
CA ARG A 130 -14.46 -9.22 -33.81
C ARG A 130 -14.90 -8.16 -32.80
N GLU A 131 -16.16 -7.68 -32.87
CA GLU A 131 -16.66 -6.65 -31.94
C GLU A 131 -16.66 -7.15 -30.48
N SER A 132 -16.93 -8.43 -30.25
CA SER A 132 -16.85 -9.07 -28.93
C SER A 132 -15.42 -9.08 -28.40
N MET A 133 -14.44 -9.45 -29.24
CA MET A 133 -13.02 -9.40 -28.88
C MET A 133 -12.55 -7.98 -28.57
N GLU A 134 -12.97 -6.98 -29.35
CA GLU A 134 -12.67 -5.57 -29.09
C GLU A 134 -13.21 -5.12 -27.73
N ILE A 135 -14.44 -5.51 -27.38
CA ILE A 135 -15.06 -5.23 -26.08
C ILE A 135 -14.28 -5.91 -24.94
N MET A 136 -13.83 -7.16 -25.11
CA MET A 136 -12.99 -7.85 -24.12
C MET A 136 -11.63 -7.19 -23.94
N ALA A 137 -11.02 -6.69 -25.02
CA ALA A 137 -9.76 -5.97 -24.93
C ALA A 137 -9.91 -4.69 -24.10
N ILE A 138 -11.00 -3.95 -24.28
CA ILE A 138 -11.33 -2.78 -23.45
C ILE A 138 -11.55 -3.20 -21.98
N ARG A 139 -12.30 -4.29 -21.75
CA ARG A 139 -12.52 -4.85 -20.40
C ARG A 139 -11.20 -5.15 -19.70
N LYS A 140 -10.28 -5.83 -20.38
CA LYS A 140 -8.96 -6.20 -19.86
C LYS A 140 -8.10 -5.01 -19.46
N ILE A 141 -8.27 -3.86 -20.12
CA ILE A 141 -7.59 -2.60 -19.74
C ILE A 141 -8.29 -1.95 -18.54
N LEU A 142 -9.62 -1.99 -18.50
CA LEU A 142 -10.43 -1.32 -17.48
C LEU A 142 -10.46 -2.05 -16.13
N GLU A 143 -10.51 -3.38 -16.12
CA GLU A 143 -10.60 -4.18 -14.88
C GLU A 143 -9.49 -3.86 -13.87
N PRO A 144 -8.19 -3.84 -14.25
CA PRO A 144 -7.11 -3.49 -13.32
C PRO A 144 -7.28 -2.12 -12.67
N LEU A 145 -7.83 -1.12 -13.38
CA LEU A 145 -8.03 0.23 -12.81
C LEU A 145 -8.93 0.24 -11.58
N LEU A 146 -9.83 -0.75 -11.49
CA LEU A 146 -10.86 -0.84 -10.46
C LEU A 146 -10.56 -1.90 -9.40
N THR A 147 -9.56 -2.75 -9.65
CA THR A 147 -9.10 -3.80 -8.72
C THR A 147 -7.78 -3.47 -8.03
N VAL A 148 -7.06 -2.41 -8.44
CA VAL A 148 -5.80 -2.01 -7.80
C VAL A 148 -6.04 -1.58 -6.35
N ASN A 149 -5.83 -2.55 -5.45
CA ASN A 149 -5.57 -2.38 -4.04
C ASN A 149 -4.07 -2.63 -3.80
N GLY A 150 -3.23 -1.75 -4.36
CA GLY A 150 -1.77 -1.83 -4.25
C GLY A 150 -1.26 -1.39 -2.88
N SER A 151 -1.65 -2.09 -1.81
CA SER A 151 -1.04 -1.89 -0.49
C SER A 151 0.31 -2.61 -0.45
N SER A 152 1.33 -1.93 0.03
CA SER A 152 2.62 -2.57 0.36
C SER A 152 2.55 -3.46 1.60
N GLY A 153 1.40 -3.58 2.26
CA GLY A 153 1.30 -4.17 3.60
C GLY A 153 1.87 -3.26 4.70
N TYR A 154 2.03 -1.97 4.42
CA TYR A 154 2.43 -0.97 5.40
C TYR A 154 1.57 0.30 5.36
N GLY A 155 0.63 0.39 4.41
CA GLY A 155 -0.20 1.58 4.21
C GLY A 155 0.62 2.81 3.79
N PHE A 156 0.04 3.99 4.01
CA PHE A 156 0.72 5.28 3.85
C PHE A 156 1.74 5.49 4.99
N PRO A 157 2.96 6.03 4.73
CA PRO A 157 3.47 6.64 3.48
C PRO A 157 4.16 5.66 2.52
N PHE A 158 4.26 4.38 2.87
CA PHE A 158 4.95 3.37 2.07
C PHE A 158 4.18 2.97 0.80
N SER A 159 2.88 3.26 0.75
CA SER A 159 1.97 3.03 -0.37
C SER A 159 1.22 4.33 -0.69
N LEU A 160 1.30 4.79 -1.93
CA LEU A 160 0.66 6.02 -2.39
C LEU A 160 -0.55 5.69 -3.28
N ASN A 161 -1.64 5.22 -2.67
CA ASN A 161 -2.82 4.71 -3.39
C ASN A 161 -3.37 5.65 -4.48
N HIS A 162 -3.47 6.95 -4.19
CA HIS A 162 -3.95 7.96 -5.16
C HIS A 162 -3.00 8.13 -6.35
N TRP A 163 -1.69 8.10 -6.09
CA TRP A 163 -0.68 8.16 -7.14
C TRP A 163 -0.63 6.88 -7.97
N ASN A 164 -0.74 5.71 -7.32
CA ASN A 164 -0.85 4.41 -8.00
C ASN A 164 -2.07 4.36 -8.92
N PHE A 165 -3.21 4.91 -8.48
CA PHE A 165 -4.40 5.04 -9.31
C PHE A 165 -4.16 5.96 -10.52
N TYR A 166 -3.55 7.12 -10.30
CA TYR A 166 -3.17 8.04 -11.39
C TYR A 166 -2.27 7.36 -12.43
N LEU A 167 -1.22 6.65 -11.99
CA LEU A 167 -0.33 5.91 -12.90
C LEU A 167 -1.08 4.82 -13.65
N SER A 168 -2.00 4.12 -12.99
CA SER A 168 -2.83 3.11 -13.63
C SER A 168 -3.70 3.74 -14.72
N CYS A 169 -4.31 4.90 -14.46
CA CYS A 169 -5.04 5.66 -15.48
C CYS A 169 -4.14 6.08 -16.66
N LYS A 170 -2.90 6.50 -16.39
CA LYS A 170 -1.93 6.88 -17.44
C LYS A 170 -1.59 5.70 -18.35
N GLU A 171 -1.31 4.54 -17.76
CA GLU A 171 -1.02 3.31 -18.50
C GLU A 171 -2.25 2.82 -19.29
N ALA A 172 -3.43 2.83 -18.68
CA ALA A 172 -4.67 2.48 -19.36
C ALA A 172 -4.98 3.43 -20.52
N GLY A 173 -4.76 4.73 -20.35
CA GLY A 173 -4.91 5.73 -21.41
C GLY A 173 -4.00 5.44 -22.61
N LYS A 174 -2.74 5.06 -22.37
CA LYS A 174 -1.81 4.64 -23.43
C LYS A 174 -2.33 3.40 -24.16
N ARG A 175 -2.72 2.36 -23.43
CA ARG A 175 -3.24 1.11 -24.02
C ARG A 175 -4.53 1.31 -24.82
N LEU A 176 -5.42 2.18 -24.37
CA LEU A 176 -6.65 2.52 -25.10
C LEU A 176 -6.33 3.28 -26.39
N SER A 177 -5.39 4.23 -26.33
CA SER A 177 -4.92 4.94 -27.53
C SER A 177 -4.34 3.97 -28.56
N ASP A 178 -3.50 3.02 -28.14
CA ASP A 178 -2.94 1.98 -29.03
C ASP A 178 -4.02 1.05 -29.62
N LEU A 179 -5.08 0.79 -28.85
CA LEU A 179 -6.22 -0.03 -29.28
C LEU A 179 -7.14 0.75 -30.24
N SER A 180 -7.26 2.07 -30.10
CA SER A 180 -8.20 2.92 -30.84
C SER A 180 -8.06 2.80 -32.36
N GLY A 181 -6.84 2.59 -32.88
CA GLY A 181 -6.57 2.39 -34.31
C GLY A 181 -6.98 1.01 -34.85
N LYS A 182 -7.20 0.04 -33.97
CA LYS A 182 -7.53 -1.35 -34.32
C LYS A 182 -9.03 -1.66 -34.21
N ILE A 183 -9.76 -0.84 -33.46
CA ILE A 183 -11.21 -0.96 -33.27
C ILE A 183 -11.97 -0.61 -34.55
N SER A 184 -12.85 -1.50 -34.96
CA SER A 184 -13.73 -1.33 -36.12
C SER A 184 -15.23 -1.36 -35.75
N GLY A 185 -15.59 -2.03 -34.66
CA GLY A 185 -16.98 -2.12 -34.20
C GLY A 185 -17.55 -0.79 -33.72
N THR A 186 -18.85 -0.58 -33.95
CA THR A 186 -19.52 0.66 -33.54
C THR A 186 -19.77 0.67 -32.03
N LYS A 187 -20.14 -0.48 -31.43
CA LYS A 187 -20.39 -0.59 -29.99
C LYS A 187 -19.08 -0.51 -29.22
N SER A 188 -18.05 -1.22 -29.67
CA SER A 188 -16.70 -1.18 -29.09
C SER A 188 -16.09 0.22 -29.17
N ARG A 189 -16.29 0.95 -30.28
CA ARG A 189 -15.86 2.36 -30.39
C ARG A 189 -16.56 3.27 -29.38
N LYS A 190 -17.88 3.17 -29.23
CA LYS A 190 -18.64 3.94 -28.23
C LYS A 190 -18.18 3.65 -26.80
N LEU A 191 -17.91 2.37 -26.51
CA LEU A 191 -17.38 1.93 -25.22
C LEU A 191 -15.98 2.50 -24.97
N LEU A 192 -15.06 2.38 -25.94
CA LEU A 192 -13.70 2.94 -25.85
C LEU A 192 -13.75 4.45 -25.58
N ASN A 193 -14.53 5.21 -26.35
CA ASN A 193 -14.66 6.65 -26.16
C ASN A 193 -15.19 7.01 -24.75
N SER A 194 -16.11 6.21 -24.21
CA SER A 194 -16.66 6.41 -22.87
C SER A 194 -15.61 6.20 -21.78
N VAL A 195 -14.76 5.16 -21.92
CA VAL A 195 -13.65 4.90 -20.99
C VAL A 195 -12.57 5.96 -21.12
N GLU A 196 -12.16 6.30 -22.34
CA GLU A 196 -11.16 7.35 -22.60
C GLU A 196 -11.62 8.70 -22.06
N TYR A 197 -12.90 9.04 -22.19
CA TYR A 197 -13.44 10.27 -21.61
C TYR A 197 -13.21 10.32 -20.10
N GLN A 198 -13.52 9.25 -19.36
CA GLN A 198 -13.32 9.21 -17.90
C GLN A 198 -11.84 9.23 -17.51
N ILE A 199 -10.98 8.51 -18.22
CA ILE A 199 -9.54 8.49 -17.95
C ILE A 199 -8.90 9.85 -18.25
N ASN A 200 -9.31 10.51 -19.34
CA ASN A 200 -8.78 11.82 -19.72
C ASN A 200 -9.11 12.91 -18.71
N ARG A 201 -10.23 12.80 -17.98
CA ARG A 201 -10.55 13.69 -16.84
C ARG A 201 -9.56 13.59 -15.68
N ILE A 202 -8.69 12.59 -15.67
CA ILE A 202 -7.59 12.42 -14.71
C ILE A 202 -6.25 12.76 -15.36
N ILE A 203 -5.92 12.13 -16.49
CA ILE A 203 -4.56 12.21 -17.06
C ILE A 203 -4.28 13.49 -17.84
N LYS A 204 -5.32 14.24 -18.24
CA LYS A 204 -5.20 15.55 -18.90
C LYS A 204 -5.56 16.71 -17.98
N ASP A 205 -5.95 16.42 -16.73
CA ASP A 205 -6.26 17.46 -15.76
C ASP A 205 -4.96 18.06 -15.22
N ARG A 206 -4.78 19.37 -15.44
CA ARG A 206 -3.53 20.06 -15.11
C ARG A 206 -3.17 19.95 -13.63
N GLU A 207 -4.14 20.15 -12.74
CA GLU A 207 -3.89 20.14 -11.29
C GLU A 207 -3.51 18.75 -10.79
N ILE A 208 -4.19 17.72 -11.30
CA ILE A 208 -3.89 16.32 -10.97
C ILE A 208 -2.49 15.95 -11.47
N VAL A 209 -2.16 16.28 -12.72
CA VAL A 209 -0.86 15.96 -13.33
C VAL A 209 0.28 16.68 -12.60
N GLU A 210 0.14 17.97 -12.32
CA GLU A 210 1.15 18.74 -11.59
C GLU A 210 1.38 18.18 -10.18
N THR A 211 0.30 17.87 -9.45
CA THR A 211 0.39 17.34 -8.08
C THR A 211 0.97 15.93 -8.06
N ALA A 212 0.59 15.07 -9.02
CA ALA A 212 1.11 13.71 -9.14
C ALA A 212 2.61 13.69 -9.49
N ASN A 213 3.08 14.62 -10.33
CA ASN A 213 4.50 14.76 -10.65
C ASN A 213 5.30 15.22 -9.43
N LYS A 214 4.85 16.27 -8.73
CA LYS A 214 5.49 16.73 -7.48
C LYS A 214 5.55 15.61 -6.44
N LEU A 215 4.46 14.87 -6.25
CA LEU A 215 4.42 13.73 -5.35
C LEU A 215 5.40 12.64 -5.77
N SER A 216 5.53 12.38 -7.08
CA SER A 216 6.53 11.44 -7.63
C SER A 216 7.95 11.86 -7.24
N ASP A 217 8.30 13.14 -7.43
CA ASP A 217 9.64 13.65 -7.16
C ASP A 217 10.02 13.51 -5.68
N VAL A 218 9.12 13.91 -4.78
CA VAL A 218 9.34 13.77 -3.33
C VAL A 218 9.37 12.30 -2.92
N ASN A 219 8.53 11.45 -3.53
CA ASN A 219 8.54 10.02 -3.27
C ASN A 219 9.84 9.35 -3.71
N MET A 220 10.52 9.84 -4.76
CA MET A 220 11.86 9.32 -5.11
C MET A 220 12.86 9.54 -3.97
N LEU A 221 12.85 10.73 -3.34
CA LEU A 221 13.70 11.00 -2.18
C LEU A 221 13.37 10.04 -1.03
N PHE A 222 12.08 9.89 -0.70
CA PHE A 222 11.64 8.96 0.34
C PHE A 222 12.08 7.51 0.06
N ARG A 223 11.95 7.04 -1.19
CA ARG A 223 12.40 5.70 -1.61
C ARG A 223 13.90 5.53 -1.48
N ASN A 224 14.70 6.53 -1.85
CA ASN A 224 16.16 6.47 -1.70
C ASN A 224 16.57 6.31 -0.23
N ILE A 225 15.91 7.04 0.67
CA ILE A 225 16.13 6.94 2.12
C ILE A 225 15.72 5.54 2.62
N ARG A 226 14.54 5.06 2.20
CA ARG A 226 14.06 3.70 2.54
C ARG A 226 15.05 2.61 2.09
N THR A 227 15.58 2.71 0.88
CA THR A 227 16.57 1.79 0.34
C THR A 227 17.89 1.86 1.11
N ALA A 228 18.35 3.07 1.47
CA ALA A 228 19.56 3.24 2.28
C ALA A 228 19.43 2.55 3.66
N PHE A 229 18.23 2.55 4.25
CA PHE A 229 17.92 1.83 5.48
C PHE A 229 17.62 0.33 5.30
N ARG A 230 17.67 -0.18 4.07
CA ARG A 230 17.38 -1.59 3.72
C ARG A 230 16.02 -2.07 4.22
N MET A 231 15.03 -1.19 4.25
CA MET A 231 13.68 -1.57 4.65
C MET A 231 12.99 -2.35 3.50
N PRO A 232 12.38 -3.53 3.75
CA PRO A 232 11.70 -4.33 2.73
C PRO A 232 10.63 -3.55 1.98
N GLU A 233 10.44 -3.81 0.67
CA GLU A 233 9.42 -3.14 -0.15
C GLU A 233 7.98 -3.56 0.19
N LYS A 234 7.80 -4.80 0.64
CA LYS A 234 6.52 -5.35 1.08
C LYS A 234 6.61 -5.75 2.54
N GLY A 235 5.57 -5.40 3.30
CA GLY A 235 5.37 -5.85 4.67
C GLY A 235 4.55 -7.13 4.71
N SER A 236 4.77 -7.91 5.77
CA SER A 236 3.88 -8.99 6.21
C SER A 236 2.78 -8.49 7.15
N LEU A 237 2.69 -7.18 7.39
CA LEU A 237 1.62 -6.57 8.19
C LEU A 237 0.40 -6.38 7.28
N SER A 238 -0.42 -7.41 7.11
CA SER A 238 -1.74 -7.19 6.52
C SER A 238 -2.52 -6.24 7.43
N ASP A 239 -2.97 -5.10 6.91
CA ASP A 239 -4.05 -4.32 7.52
C ASP A 239 -5.40 -5.07 7.43
N ASP A 240 -5.43 -6.24 6.79
CA ASP A 240 -6.49 -7.21 6.90
C ASP A 240 -6.18 -8.17 8.06
N ILE A 241 -6.55 -7.79 9.28
CA ILE A 241 -6.94 -8.79 10.28
C ILE A 241 -8.33 -9.26 9.85
N LYS A 242 -8.38 -10.30 9.04
CA LYS A 242 -9.39 -11.33 9.27
C LYS A 242 -8.72 -12.29 10.23
N ASP A 243 -9.35 -12.49 11.39
CA ASP A 243 -9.00 -13.60 12.26
C ASP A 243 -9.00 -14.87 11.40
N ASP A 244 -7.80 -15.41 11.14
CA ASP A 244 -7.66 -16.73 10.56
C ASP A 244 -7.95 -17.72 11.68
N ASP A 245 -9.21 -18.13 11.76
CA ASP A 245 -9.72 -19.22 12.61
C ASP A 245 -9.18 -20.61 12.20
N PHE A 246 -8.00 -20.71 11.60
CA PHE A 246 -7.47 -21.96 11.06
C PHE A 246 -5.96 -22.13 11.20
N ILE A 247 -5.40 -21.96 12.41
CA ILE A 247 -4.24 -22.77 12.84
C ILE A 247 -4.41 -23.14 14.33
N ARG A 248 -5.40 -23.98 14.60
CA ARG A 248 -5.31 -24.98 15.68
C ARG A 248 -5.10 -26.33 14.99
N GLU A 249 -4.30 -27.18 15.64
CA GLU A 249 -3.89 -28.53 15.23
C GLU A 249 -2.68 -28.61 14.29
N GLN A 250 -1.49 -28.69 14.87
CA GLN A 250 -0.85 -29.98 15.12
C GLN A 250 0.40 -29.75 15.99
N CYS A 251 0.26 -30.08 17.27
CA CYS A 251 1.39 -30.56 18.04
C CYS A 251 1.67 -31.97 17.57
N ASP A 252 2.87 -32.21 17.05
CA ASP A 252 3.50 -33.51 17.16
C ASP A 252 4.97 -33.28 17.56
N VAL A 253 5.31 -33.91 18.69
CA VAL A 253 6.54 -33.90 19.52
C VAL A 253 6.66 -32.77 20.54
#